data_AF-A0A495L0G4-F1
#
_entry.id   AF-A0A495L0G4-F1
#
_cell.length_a   1.000
_cell.length_b   1.000
_cell.length_c   1.000
_cell.angle_alpha   90.00
_cell.angle_beta   90.00
_cell.angle_gamma   90.00
#
_symmetry.space_group_name_H-M   'P 1'
#
loop_
_entity.id
_entity.type
_entity.pdbx_description
1 polymer ?
#
loop_
_entity_poly.entity_id
_entity_poly.type
_entity_poly.pdbx_seq_one_letter_code
_entity_poly.pdbx_strand_id
1 'polypeptide(L)'
;MRVALPLMTAAGLLAATACSSQAYDQDAHRQALEDHGVSVPEDMNGVTAAVEAACESDDPSLVVFDFLNEGGSPDALRIGIEHMCPERVEEFEDALT
;
A
#
# COMPACT_ATOMS: atom_id res chain seq x y z
N MET A 1 -40.56 -7.23 -33.27
CA MET A 1 -40.94 -7.68 -31.91
C MET A 1 -39.64 -7.82 -31.13
N ARG A 2 -39.29 -6.89 -30.21
CA ARG A 2 -39.47 -6.99 -28.74
C ARG A 2 -39.15 -8.42 -28.25
N VAL A 3 -38.14 -8.66 -27.41
CA VAL A 3 -38.12 -8.44 -25.93
C VAL A 3 -36.67 -8.75 -25.46
N ALA A 4 -35.94 -7.76 -24.93
CA ALA A 4 -35.60 -7.53 -23.51
C ALA A 4 -34.34 -8.27 -22.97
N LEU A 5 -33.48 -7.50 -22.30
CA LEU A 5 -32.29 -7.91 -21.53
C LEU A 5 -32.64 -8.89 -20.39
N PRO A 6 -31.62 -9.57 -19.83
CA PRO A 6 -31.18 -9.11 -18.52
C PRO A 6 -29.66 -8.89 -18.41
N LEU A 7 -29.30 -7.76 -17.79
CA LEU A 7 -28.06 -7.55 -17.07
C LEU A 7 -27.88 -8.66 -16.03
N MET A 8 -26.74 -9.36 -16.01
CA MET A 8 -26.18 -9.96 -14.79
C MET A 8 -24.65 -10.01 -14.87
N THR A 9 -24.03 -9.05 -14.19
CA THR A 9 -22.91 -9.26 -13.25
C THR A 9 -21.89 -10.35 -13.60
N ALA A 10 -20.73 -9.92 -14.08
CA ALA A 10 -19.46 -10.56 -13.74
C ALA A 10 -18.48 -9.50 -13.22
N ALA A 11 -18.96 -8.66 -12.30
CA ALA A 11 -18.09 -8.05 -11.30
C ALA A 11 -17.78 -9.17 -10.30
N GLY A 12 -16.64 -9.84 -10.48
CA GLY A 12 -16.38 -11.05 -9.71
C GLY A 12 -15.15 -11.75 -10.22
N LEU A 13 -14.01 -11.09 -10.04
CA LEU A 13 -12.67 -11.63 -9.81
C LEU A 13 -11.74 -10.40 -9.76
N LEU A 14 -12.02 -9.47 -8.83
CA LEU A 14 -10.90 -8.80 -8.18
C LEU A 14 -10.21 -9.96 -7.48
N ALA A 15 -9.15 -10.43 -8.14
CA ALA A 15 -8.27 -11.41 -7.57
C ALA A 15 -7.91 -10.88 -6.21
N ALA A 16 -8.43 -11.54 -5.18
CA ALA A 16 -7.70 -11.65 -3.94
C ALA A 16 -6.36 -12.31 -4.32
N THR A 17 -5.43 -11.52 -4.84
CA THR A 17 -4.04 -11.62 -4.44
C THR A 17 -4.10 -11.30 -2.94
N ALA A 18 -4.57 -12.20 -2.08
CA ALA A 18 -3.69 -13.19 -1.51
C ALA A 18 -2.38 -12.47 -1.26
N CYS A 19 -2.37 -11.63 -0.20
CA CYS A 19 -1.17 -11.03 0.37
C CYS A 19 -0.07 -12.08 0.22
N SER A 20 0.81 -11.82 -0.73
CA SER A 20 1.73 -12.84 -1.19
C SER A 20 2.54 -13.28 0.03
N SER A 21 2.75 -14.58 0.16
CA SER A 21 3.29 -15.26 1.34
C SER A 21 4.76 -14.94 1.66
N GLN A 22 5.26 -13.75 1.32
CA GLN A 22 6.43 -13.16 1.95
C GLN A 22 5.98 -12.58 3.29
N ALA A 23 6.27 -13.30 4.37
CA ALA A 23 6.16 -12.72 5.70
C ALA A 23 6.97 -11.42 5.68
N TYR A 24 6.30 -10.29 5.96
CA TYR A 24 6.92 -8.98 6.04
C TYR A 24 8.16 -9.05 6.96
N ASP A 25 9.31 -8.70 6.40
CA ASP A 25 10.58 -8.66 7.12
C ASP A 25 10.81 -7.24 7.65
N GLN A 26 10.47 -7.05 8.92
CA GLN A 26 10.58 -5.75 9.60
C GLN A 26 12.03 -5.27 9.71
N ASP A 27 13.00 -6.19 9.82
CA ASP A 27 14.41 -5.83 9.90
C ASP A 27 14.93 -5.40 8.52
N ALA A 28 14.50 -6.06 7.44
CA ALA A 28 14.80 -5.62 6.08
C ALA A 28 14.17 -4.25 5.77
N HIS A 29 12.93 -4.01 6.20
CA HIS A 29 12.30 -2.70 6.06
C HIS A 29 13.07 -1.63 6.85
N ARG A 30 13.45 -1.92 8.10
CA ARG A 30 14.27 -1.01 8.90
C ARG A 30 15.56 -0.63 8.18
N GLN A 31 16.29 -1.64 7.67
CA GLN A 31 17.54 -1.42 6.94
C GLN A 31 17.32 -0.55 5.69
N ALA A 32 16.23 -0.78 4.94
CA ALA A 32 15.91 0.02 3.76
C ALA A 32 15.64 1.49 4.11
N LEU A 33 14.92 1.77 5.20
CA LEU A 33 14.72 3.14 5.67
C LEU A 33 16.06 3.83 6.00
N GLU A 34 16.98 3.13 6.67
CA GLU A 34 18.32 3.66 6.98
C GLU A 34 19.14 3.95 5.72
N ASP A 35 19.14 3.01 4.77
CA ASP A 35 19.90 3.11 3.51
C ASP A 35 19.40 4.29 2.65
N HIS A 36 18.11 4.63 2.76
CA HIS A 36 17.49 5.78 2.11
C HIS A 36 17.59 7.09 2.92
N GLY A 37 18.27 7.08 4.08
CA GLY A 37 18.45 8.25 4.93
C GLY A 37 17.15 8.72 5.61
N VAL A 38 16.13 7.87 5.68
CA VAL A 38 14.88 8.12 6.39
C VAL A 38 15.11 7.86 7.88
N SER A 39 14.62 8.75 8.74
CA SER A 39 14.67 8.54 10.19
C SER A 39 13.85 7.32 10.57
N VAL A 40 14.50 6.28 11.07
CA VAL A 40 13.85 5.07 11.59
C VAL A 40 13.20 5.37 12.94
N PRO A 41 11.90 5.13 13.11
CA PRO A 41 11.25 5.22 14.42
C PRO A 41 11.72 4.12 15.36
N GLU A 42 11.77 4.41 16.67
CA GLU A 42 12.06 3.38 17.69
C GLU A 42 11.01 2.26 17.68
N ASP A 43 9.76 2.60 17.37
CA ASP A 43 8.65 1.65 17.24
C ASP A 43 8.32 1.34 15.78
N MET A 44 8.95 0.30 15.25
CA MET A 44 8.67 -0.21 13.90
C MET A 44 7.30 -0.91 13.80
N ASN A 45 6.64 -1.26 14.90
CA ASN A 45 5.32 -1.90 14.81
C ASN A 45 4.25 -0.90 14.40
N GLY A 46 4.35 0.35 14.87
CA GLY A 46 3.48 1.42 14.42
C GLY A 46 3.62 1.69 12.92
N VAL A 47 4.86 1.68 12.40
CA VAL A 47 5.14 1.82 10.96
C VAL A 47 4.54 0.65 10.19
N THR A 48 4.76 -0.58 10.64
CA THR A 48 4.18 -1.78 10.03
C THR A 48 2.65 -1.67 9.95
N ALA A 49 1.97 -1.31 11.05
CA ALA A 49 0.51 -1.23 11.08
C ALA A 49 -0.04 -0.12 10.17
N ALA A 50 0.66 1.02 10.07
CA ALA A 50 0.27 2.11 9.17
C ALA A 50 0.39 1.69 7.70
N VAL A 51 1.47 0.99 7.34
CA VAL A 51 1.69 0.48 5.98
C VAL A 51 0.72 -0.66 5.66
N GLU A 52 0.39 -1.52 6.63
CA GLU A 52 -0.61 -2.58 6.46
C GLU A 52 -1.99 -1.98 6.15
N ALA A 53 -2.39 -0.96 6.90
CA ALA A 53 -3.62 -0.22 6.63
C ALA A 53 -3.59 0.49 5.25
N ALA A 54 -2.42 0.99 4.82
CA ALA A 54 -2.24 1.53 3.48
C ALA A 54 -2.44 0.45 2.41
N CYS A 55 -1.87 -0.74 2.60
CA CYS A 55 -2.02 -1.88 1.70
C CYS A 55 -3.47 -2.38 1.59
N GLU A 56 -4.28 -2.22 2.65
CA GLU A 56 -5.71 -2.56 2.66
C GLU A 56 -6.63 -1.44 2.13
N SER A 57 -6.13 -0.22 1.91
CA SER A 57 -6.94 0.92 1.48
C SER A 57 -7.39 0.82 0.02
N ASP A 58 -8.67 1.09 -0.25
CA ASP A 58 -9.20 1.18 -1.63
C ASP A 58 -8.77 2.47 -2.36
N ASP A 59 -8.24 3.47 -1.65
CA ASP A 59 -7.84 4.78 -2.20
C ASP A 59 -6.40 5.14 -1.80
N PRO A 60 -5.41 4.89 -2.67
CA PRO A 60 -4.01 5.25 -2.44
C PRO A 60 -3.79 6.76 -2.29
N SER A 61 -4.55 7.58 -3.02
CA SER A 61 -4.39 9.04 -3.01
C SER A 61 -4.76 9.62 -1.65
N LEU A 62 -5.81 9.11 -1.01
CA LEU A 62 -6.18 9.52 0.33
C LEU A 62 -5.09 9.15 1.36
N VAL A 63 -4.54 7.93 1.25
CA VAL A 63 -3.46 7.48 2.14
C VAL A 63 -2.21 8.33 1.99
N VAL A 64 -1.76 8.58 0.76
CA VAL A 64 -0.61 9.46 0.48
C VAL A 64 -0.87 10.85 1.05
N PHE A 65 -2.06 11.42 0.82
CA PHE A 65 -2.42 12.74 1.31
C PHE A 65 -2.38 12.81 2.84
N ASP A 66 -3.00 11.86 3.54
CA ASP A 66 -3.03 11.82 5.00
C ASP A 66 -1.62 11.65 5.57
N PHE A 67 -0.86 10.70 5.03
CA PHE A 67 0.51 10.40 5.47
C PHE A 67 1.45 11.61 5.33
N LEU A 68 1.39 12.33 4.21
CA LEU A 68 2.20 13.53 3.98
C LEU A 68 1.75 14.70 4.88
N ASN A 69 0.45 14.86 5.13
CA ASN A 69 -0.07 15.90 6.03
C ASN A 69 0.34 15.67 7.49
N GLU A 70 0.48 14.41 7.91
CA GLU A 70 1.01 14.06 9.24
C GLU A 70 2.53 14.27 9.37
N GLY A 71 3.19 14.72 8.29
CA GLY A 71 4.63 14.97 8.25
C GLY A 71 5.45 13.74 7.90
N GLY A 72 4.82 12.69 7.36
CA GLY A 72 5.49 11.52 6.84
C GLY A 72 6.37 11.83 5.63
N SER A 73 7.45 11.06 5.47
CA SER A 73 8.34 11.18 4.31
C SER A 73 7.81 10.37 3.13
N PRO A 74 7.69 10.92 1.91
CA PRO A 74 7.24 10.17 0.73
C PRO A 74 8.10 8.91 0.47
N ASP A 75 9.40 8.98 0.74
CA ASP A 75 10.28 7.80 0.64
C ASP A 75 9.93 6.71 1.66
N ALA A 76 9.55 7.08 2.88
CA ALA A 76 9.15 6.13 3.91
C ALA A 76 7.90 5.34 3.52
N LEU A 77 6.91 6.04 2.94
CA LEU A 77 5.68 5.40 2.46
C LEU A 77 5.98 4.44 1.32
N ARG A 78 6.77 4.87 0.33
CA ARG A 78 7.16 4.02 -0.81
C ARG A 78 7.89 2.76 -0.36
N ILE A 79 8.92 2.89 0.48
CA ILE A 79 9.69 1.75 1.00
C ILE A 79 8.76 0.80 1.77
N GLY A 80 7.84 1.32 2.58
CA GLY A 80 6.84 0.51 3.28
C GLY A 80 5.98 -0.32 2.32
N ILE A 81 5.42 0.33 1.30
CA ILE A 81 4.56 -0.33 0.29
C ILE A 81 5.37 -1.37 -0.51
N GLU A 82 6.59 -1.06 -0.93
CA GLU A 82 7.48 -2.01 -1.63
C GLU A 82 7.74 -3.28 -0.82
N HIS A 83 7.87 -3.16 0.50
CA HIS A 83 8.15 -4.30 1.38
C HIS A 83 6.90 -5.10 1.78
N MET A 84 5.72 -4.49 1.81
CA MET A 84 4.52 -5.12 2.37
C MET A 84 3.47 -5.49 1.31
N CYS A 85 3.28 -4.64 0.31
CA CYS A 85 2.36 -4.86 -0.80
C CYS A 85 3.01 -4.40 -2.12
N PRO A 86 4.09 -5.09 -2.56
CA PRO A 86 4.86 -4.71 -3.76
C PRO A 86 3.99 -4.59 -5.02
N GLU A 87 2.88 -5.31 -5.10
CA GLU A 87 1.92 -5.25 -6.20
C GLU A 87 1.19 -3.89 -6.31
N ARG A 88 1.19 -3.09 -5.24
CA ARG A 88 0.54 -1.77 -5.19
C ARG A 88 1.50 -0.59 -5.33
N VAL A 89 2.80 -0.84 -5.45
CA VAL A 89 3.84 0.21 -5.51
C VAL A 89 3.53 1.22 -6.61
N GLU A 90 3.20 0.75 -7.82
CA GLU A 90 2.89 1.65 -8.95
C GLU A 90 1.67 2.55 -8.65
N GLU A 91 0.63 2.04 -7.97
CA GLU A 91 -0.54 2.84 -7.58
C GLU A 91 -0.18 3.97 -6.61
N PHE A 92 0.72 3.69 -5.67
CA PHE A 92 1.20 4.66 -4.69
C PHE A 92 2.22 5.65 -5.27
N GLU A 93 3.07 5.22 -6.21
CA GLU A 93 3.99 6.11 -6.94
C GLU A 93 3.22 7.11 -7.81
N ASP A 94 2.17 6.66 -8.51
CA ASP A 94 1.27 7.55 -9.25
C ASP A 94 0.57 8.55 -8.33
N ALA A 95 0.17 8.14 -7.13
CA ALA A 95 -0.45 9.02 -6.13
C ALA A 95 0.53 10.02 -5.48
N LEU A 96 1.85 9.75 -5.53
CA LEU A 96 2.91 10.60 -5.01
C LEU A 96 3.40 11.68 -6.00
N THR A 97 2.97 11.63 -7.27
CA THR A 97 3.39 12.57 -8.34
C THR A 97 2.41 13.70 -8.61
#